data_AF-A0A7K1GE84-F1
#
_entry.id   AF-A0A7K1GE84-F1
#
_cell.length_a   1.000
_cell.length_b   1.000
_cell.length_c   1.000
_cell.angle_alpha   90.00
_cell.angle_beta   90.00
_cell.angle_gamma   90.00
#
_symmetry.space_group_name_H-M   'P 1'
#
loop_
_entity.id
_entity.type
_entity.pdbx_description
1 polymer ?
#
loop_
_entity_poly.entity_id
_entity_poly.type
_entity_poly.pdbx_seq_one_letter_code
_entity_poly.pdbx_strand_id
1 'polypeptide(L)'
;MTYKLTIIVPVYNEEENLERVETELSNYLKIASVPTSVLFVNDGSTDNSQALIEKICATNEAFEYILFKENKGLSAAIKAGFDYVDTELAGYIDSDLQTAPEDFNILLEHIDTHELVTGVRSNRKDSFVKNMSSKIANGIRRAFTHDGMDDTGCPLKIIKTDYAKRIPMFRGLHRFLPAMIMLQNGRIKQVTVQHFPRLAGTAKFGLWNRLLGPLMDCFAYLWMKKKYINYEVEKSSK
;
A
#
# COMPACT_ATOMS: atom_id res chain seq x y z
N MET A 1 -4.56 18.18 -14.76
CA MET A 1 -5.02 17.43 -13.58
C MET A 1 -4.70 18.24 -12.34
N THR A 2 -5.64 18.39 -11.41
CA THR A 2 -5.51 19.27 -10.22
C THR A 2 -4.71 18.62 -9.09
N TYR A 3 -4.66 17.28 -9.05
CA TYR A 3 -3.93 16.51 -8.04
C TYR A 3 -2.63 15.90 -8.60
N LYS A 4 -1.61 15.77 -7.74
CA LYS A 4 -0.32 15.11 -8.01
C LYS A 4 -0.20 13.74 -7.33
N LEU A 5 -0.83 13.57 -6.17
CA LEU A 5 -0.83 12.33 -5.39
C LEU A 5 -2.27 11.86 -5.17
N THR A 6 -2.51 10.56 -5.32
CA THR A 6 -3.75 9.93 -4.83
C THR A 6 -3.40 8.86 -3.80
N ILE A 7 -3.93 9.00 -2.59
CA ILE A 7 -3.74 8.05 -1.50
C ILE A 7 -4.81 6.98 -1.58
N ILE A 8 -4.39 5.74 -1.85
CA ILE A 8 -5.25 4.57 -1.89
C ILE A 8 -5.44 4.04 -0.46
N VAL A 9 -6.69 3.88 -0.06
CA VAL A 9 -7.08 3.34 1.26
C VAL A 9 -7.97 2.12 1.06
N PRO A 10 -7.42 0.89 1.16
CA PRO A 10 -8.22 -0.33 1.13
C PRO A 10 -9.11 -0.46 2.37
N VAL A 11 -10.37 -0.86 2.18
CA VAL A 11 -11.36 -0.98 3.26
C VAL A 11 -12.05 -2.34 3.17
N TYR A 12 -12.13 -3.06 4.29
CA TYR A 12 -12.96 -4.27 4.40
C TYR A 12 -13.47 -4.47 5.83
N ASN A 13 -14.76 -4.18 6.04
CA ASN A 13 -15.41 -4.23 7.35
C ASN A 13 -14.70 -3.38 8.43
N GLU A 14 -14.61 -2.07 8.19
CA GLU A 14 -13.85 -1.11 9.00
C GLU A 14 -14.73 0.09 9.41
N GLU A 15 -16.04 -0.11 9.58
CA GLU A 15 -17.00 0.96 9.90
C GLU A 15 -16.59 1.79 11.13
N GLU A 16 -15.98 1.14 12.14
CA GLU A 16 -15.50 1.78 13.37
C GLU A 16 -14.31 2.73 13.14
N ASN A 17 -13.55 2.55 12.06
CA ASN A 17 -12.34 3.31 11.79
C ASN A 17 -12.57 4.46 10.79
N LEU A 18 -13.65 4.43 9.99
CA LEU A 18 -13.83 5.34 8.87
C LEU A 18 -13.95 6.82 9.26
N GLU A 19 -14.60 7.15 10.38
CA GLU A 19 -14.70 8.53 10.87
C GLU A 19 -13.32 9.10 11.25
N ARG A 20 -12.49 8.28 11.89
CA ARG A 20 -11.10 8.65 12.21
C ARG A 20 -10.29 8.80 10.93
N VAL A 21 -10.45 7.88 9.98
CA VAL A 21 -9.75 7.94 8.68
C VAL A 21 -10.10 9.21 7.91
N GLU A 22 -11.37 9.57 7.84
CA GLU A 22 -11.82 10.83 7.25
C GLU A 22 -11.15 12.02 7.93
N THR A 23 -11.17 12.07 9.26
CA THR A 23 -10.64 13.19 10.05
C THR A 23 -9.14 13.37 9.81
N GLU A 24 -8.35 12.31 9.96
CA GLU A 24 -6.89 12.36 9.82
C GLU A 24 -6.46 12.68 8.38
N LEU A 25 -7.10 12.05 7.39
CA LEU A 25 -6.80 12.35 5.98
C LEU A 25 -7.22 13.76 5.61
N SER A 26 -8.39 14.23 6.04
CA SER A 26 -8.85 15.60 5.77
C SER A 26 -7.93 16.65 6.41
N ASN A 27 -7.37 16.36 7.58
CA ASN A 27 -6.37 17.23 8.20
C ASN A 27 -5.06 17.21 7.42
N TYR A 28 -4.59 16.02 7.01
CA TYR A 28 -3.41 15.90 6.17
C TYR A 28 -3.53 16.66 4.84
N LEU A 29 -4.69 16.57 4.16
CA LEU A 29 -4.91 17.27 2.88
C LEU A 29 -4.69 18.79 2.98
N LYS A 30 -4.89 19.40 4.16
CA LYS A 30 -4.64 20.84 4.40
C LYS A 30 -3.15 21.19 4.48
N ILE A 31 -2.31 20.23 4.82
CA ILE A 31 -0.86 20.39 5.04
C ILE A 31 -0.01 19.55 4.08
N ALA A 32 -0.64 18.90 3.10
CA ALA A 32 0.05 18.09 2.11
C ALA A 32 0.99 18.96 1.28
N SER A 33 2.24 18.52 1.13
CA SER A 33 3.26 19.25 0.35
C SER A 33 2.96 19.30 -1.16
N VAL A 34 2.08 18.42 -1.65
CA VAL A 34 1.57 18.43 -3.02
C VAL A 34 0.04 18.31 -3.02
N PRO A 35 -0.66 18.81 -4.07
CA PRO A 35 -2.09 18.59 -4.21
C PRO A 35 -2.43 17.09 -4.17
N THR A 36 -3.21 16.70 -3.18
CA THR A 36 -3.47 15.29 -2.86
C THR A 36 -4.97 14.99 -2.85
N SER A 37 -5.32 13.79 -3.31
CA SER A 37 -6.66 13.21 -3.26
C SER A 37 -6.62 11.87 -2.53
N VAL A 38 -7.79 11.33 -2.16
CA VAL A 38 -7.95 10.05 -1.49
C VAL A 38 -8.87 9.16 -2.31
N LEU A 39 -8.50 7.90 -2.48
CA LEU A 39 -9.30 6.88 -3.13
C LEU A 39 -9.56 5.73 -2.14
N PHE A 40 -10.80 5.61 -1.66
CA PHE A 40 -11.24 4.44 -0.91
C PHE A 40 -11.46 3.26 -1.86
N VAL A 41 -10.90 2.10 -1.51
CA VAL A 41 -11.14 0.85 -2.24
C VAL A 41 -11.85 -0.12 -1.32
N ASN A 42 -13.18 -0.14 -1.41
CA ASN A 42 -13.99 -1.05 -0.61
C ASN A 42 -13.98 -2.46 -1.22
N ASP A 43 -13.31 -3.39 -0.54
CA ASP A 43 -13.13 -4.80 -0.92
C ASP A 43 -14.35 -5.66 -0.55
N GLY A 44 -15.55 -5.17 -0.91
CA GLY A 44 -16.82 -5.86 -0.73
C GLY A 44 -17.23 -6.03 0.73
N SER A 45 -17.17 -4.96 1.52
CA SER A 45 -17.62 -4.96 2.93
C SER A 45 -19.09 -5.36 3.06
N THR A 46 -19.41 -6.01 4.17
CA THR A 46 -20.76 -6.48 4.53
C THR A 46 -21.38 -5.70 5.68
N ASP A 47 -20.61 -4.81 6.31
CA ASP A 47 -21.04 -3.90 7.36
C ASP A 47 -21.44 -2.52 6.78
N ASN A 48 -21.54 -1.50 7.63
CA ASN A 48 -21.93 -0.15 7.21
C ASN A 48 -20.81 0.65 6.53
N SER A 49 -19.65 0.05 6.24
CA SER A 49 -18.48 0.74 5.68
C SER A 49 -18.82 1.47 4.37
N GLN A 50 -19.60 0.86 3.47
CA GLN A 50 -19.91 1.48 2.18
C GLN A 50 -20.74 2.76 2.32
N ALA A 51 -21.77 2.74 3.15
CA ALA A 51 -22.62 3.91 3.36
C ALA A 51 -21.84 5.09 3.98
N LEU A 52 -20.90 4.77 4.88
CA LEU A 52 -19.99 5.77 5.46
C LEU A 52 -19.04 6.35 4.40
N ILE A 53 -18.44 5.50 3.55
CA ILE A 53 -17.58 5.96 2.44
C ILE A 53 -18.33 6.91 1.50
N GLU A 54 -19.56 6.55 1.09
CA GLU A 54 -20.39 7.38 0.22
C GLU A 54 -20.71 8.73 0.86
N LYS A 55 -21.02 8.74 2.16
CA LYS A 55 -21.23 9.98 2.92
C LYS A 55 -19.98 10.86 2.92
N ILE A 56 -18.81 10.28 3.19
CA ILE A 56 -17.52 11.01 3.21
C ILE A 56 -17.24 11.64 1.84
N CYS A 57 -17.41 10.88 0.76
CA CYS A 57 -17.16 11.37 -0.60
C CYS A 57 -18.17 12.43 -1.04
N ALA A 58 -19.42 12.35 -0.57
CA ALA A 58 -20.44 13.36 -0.86
C ALA A 58 -20.14 14.74 -0.23
N THR A 59 -19.40 14.77 0.89
CA THR A 59 -19.05 16.01 1.59
C THR A 59 -17.65 16.52 1.29
N ASN A 60 -16.81 15.74 0.60
CA ASN A 60 -15.41 16.08 0.35
C ASN A 60 -15.01 15.78 -1.10
N GLU A 61 -14.82 16.82 -1.93
CA GLU A 61 -14.47 16.68 -3.36
C GLU A 61 -13.11 16.03 -3.64
N ALA A 62 -12.23 15.96 -2.63
CA ALA A 62 -10.93 15.30 -2.74
C ALA A 62 -10.99 13.79 -2.46
N PHE A 63 -12.17 13.26 -2.10
CA PHE A 63 -12.36 11.85 -1.76
C PHE A 63 -13.21 11.16 -2.82
N GLU A 64 -12.70 10.05 -3.31
CA GLU A 64 -13.35 9.18 -4.29
C GLU A 64 -13.39 7.75 -3.76
N TYR A 65 -14.20 6.91 -4.38
CA TYR A 65 -14.30 5.50 -3.99
C TYR A 65 -14.52 4.55 -5.16
N ILE A 66 -14.10 3.31 -4.96
CA ILE A 66 -14.52 2.16 -5.76
C ILE A 66 -15.07 1.07 -4.82
N LEU A 67 -16.11 0.38 -5.26
CA LEU A 67 -16.73 -0.73 -4.54
C LEU A 67 -16.59 -2.03 -5.33
N PHE A 68 -16.04 -3.05 -4.69
CA PHE A 68 -16.03 -4.40 -5.24
C PHE A 68 -17.37 -5.10 -5.01
N LYS A 69 -17.77 -5.93 -5.98
CA LYS A 69 -18.98 -6.77 -5.89
C LYS A 69 -18.90 -7.80 -4.75
N GLU A 70 -17.72 -8.30 -4.45
CA GLU A 70 -17.45 -9.28 -3.40
C GLU A 70 -15.99 -9.19 -2.95
N ASN A 71 -15.67 -9.74 -1.78
CA ASN A 71 -14.31 -9.70 -1.24
C ASN A 71 -13.29 -10.48 -2.10
N LYS A 72 -12.20 -9.80 -2.50
CA LYS A 72 -11.08 -10.37 -3.27
C LYS A 72 -9.75 -10.32 -2.51
N GLY A 73 -9.66 -9.51 -1.46
CA GLY A 73 -8.53 -9.39 -0.56
C GLY A 73 -7.64 -8.19 -0.88
N LEU A 74 -6.80 -7.81 0.09
CA LEU A 74 -5.96 -6.60 0.07
C LEU A 74 -5.16 -6.39 -1.24
N SER A 75 -4.55 -7.43 -1.80
CA SER A 75 -3.77 -7.28 -3.05
C SER A 75 -4.63 -6.90 -4.25
N ALA A 76 -5.89 -7.35 -4.28
CA ALA A 76 -6.83 -6.96 -5.32
C ALA A 76 -7.27 -5.49 -5.12
N ALA A 77 -7.53 -5.08 -3.87
CA ALA A 77 -7.86 -3.70 -3.55
C ALA A 77 -6.73 -2.73 -3.95
N ILE A 78 -5.47 -3.03 -3.59
CA ILE A 78 -4.31 -2.23 -3.98
C ILE A 78 -4.16 -2.18 -5.51
N LYS A 79 -4.33 -3.32 -6.21
CA LYS A 79 -4.24 -3.36 -7.68
C LYS A 79 -5.32 -2.49 -8.33
N ALA A 80 -6.56 -2.58 -7.88
CA ALA A 80 -7.62 -1.74 -8.40
C ALA A 80 -7.33 -0.25 -8.13
N GLY A 81 -6.82 0.08 -6.94
CA GLY A 81 -6.32 1.43 -6.66
C GLY A 81 -5.27 1.88 -7.69
N PHE A 82 -4.24 1.08 -7.95
CA PHE A 82 -3.22 1.42 -8.97
C PHE A 82 -3.81 1.63 -10.36
N ASP A 83 -4.83 0.85 -10.74
CA ASP A 83 -5.44 0.95 -12.06
C ASP A 83 -6.31 2.20 -12.23
N TYR A 84 -7.01 2.60 -11.17
CA TYR A 84 -7.94 3.74 -11.17
C TYR A 84 -7.26 5.09 -10.85
N VAL A 85 -6.05 5.07 -10.29
CA VAL A 85 -5.30 6.31 -10.05
C VAL A 85 -4.76 6.88 -11.35
N ASP A 86 -5.06 8.15 -11.61
CA ASP A 86 -4.56 8.90 -12.77
C ASP A 86 -3.54 9.99 -12.42
N THR A 87 -3.28 10.20 -11.14
CA THR A 87 -2.24 11.13 -10.68
C THR A 87 -0.84 10.58 -10.94
N GLU A 88 0.17 11.45 -10.90
CA GLU A 88 1.58 11.08 -11.10
C GLU A 88 2.07 10.07 -10.05
N LEU A 89 1.58 10.21 -8.82
CA LEU A 89 2.00 9.42 -7.67
C LEU A 89 0.81 8.65 -7.07
N ALA A 90 1.00 7.36 -6.83
CA ALA A 90 0.09 6.51 -6.09
C ALA A 90 0.62 6.33 -4.65
N GLY A 91 -0.09 6.91 -3.69
CA GLY A 91 0.10 6.67 -2.27
C GLY A 91 -0.68 5.44 -1.81
N TYR A 92 -0.22 4.78 -0.75
CA TYR A 92 -0.95 3.69 -0.09
C TYR A 92 -0.82 3.83 1.43
N ILE A 93 -1.93 3.64 2.13
CA ILE A 93 -2.01 3.56 3.60
C ILE A 93 -3.14 2.59 4.01
N ASP A 94 -2.99 1.92 5.15
CA ASP A 94 -4.04 1.07 5.71
C ASP A 94 -5.08 1.92 6.47
N SER A 95 -6.34 1.49 6.43
CA SER A 95 -7.47 2.15 7.11
C SER A 95 -7.41 2.07 8.64
N ASP A 96 -6.51 1.29 9.24
CA ASP A 96 -6.35 1.23 10.70
C ASP A 96 -5.47 2.36 11.28
N LEU A 97 -4.84 3.16 10.40
CA LEU A 97 -3.98 4.30 10.73
C LEU A 97 -2.95 3.99 11.82
N GLN A 98 -2.29 2.83 11.68
CA GLN A 98 -1.07 2.52 12.43
C GLN A 98 0.15 3.35 12.01
N THR A 99 0.01 4.11 10.92
CA THR A 99 0.96 5.10 10.40
C THR A 99 0.24 6.43 10.26
N ALA A 100 0.98 7.53 10.42
CA ALA A 100 0.44 8.88 10.26
C ALA A 100 0.35 9.25 8.77
N PRO A 101 -0.78 9.80 8.28
CA PRO A 101 -0.83 10.39 6.94
C PRO A 101 0.22 11.48 6.71
N GLU A 102 0.61 12.24 7.74
CA GLU A 102 1.62 13.30 7.67
C GLU A 102 2.98 12.80 7.22
N ASP A 103 3.30 11.53 7.52
CA ASP A 103 4.55 10.91 7.10
C ASP A 103 4.64 10.79 5.56
N PHE A 104 3.55 10.93 4.80
CA PHE A 104 3.62 11.07 3.33
C PHE A 104 4.49 12.24 2.89
N ASN A 105 4.53 13.35 3.65
CA ASN A 105 5.40 14.48 3.32
C ASN A 105 6.89 14.08 3.40
N ILE A 106 7.27 13.24 4.35
CA ILE A 106 8.64 12.69 4.47
C ILE A 106 8.97 11.82 3.25
N LEU A 107 8.01 10.99 2.81
CA LEU A 107 8.20 10.14 1.63
C LEU A 107 8.34 10.98 0.34
N LEU A 108 7.57 12.06 0.22
CA LEU A 108 7.59 12.96 -0.94
C LEU A 108 8.95 13.64 -1.14
N GLU A 109 9.72 13.90 -0.08
CA GLU A 109 11.07 14.48 -0.19
C GLU A 109 12.06 13.62 -1.01
N HIS A 110 11.75 12.33 -1.21
CA HIS A 110 12.63 11.39 -1.89
C HIS A 110 12.08 10.83 -3.20
N ILE A 111 10.84 11.16 -3.57
CA ILE A 111 10.13 10.53 -4.69
C ILE A 111 10.67 10.99 -6.07
N ASP A 112 11.29 12.15 -6.15
CA ASP A 112 11.84 12.65 -7.42
C ASP A 112 12.96 11.73 -7.96
N THR A 113 13.79 11.19 -7.06
CA THR A 113 14.92 10.34 -7.41
C THR A 113 14.66 8.84 -7.27
N HIS A 114 13.44 8.43 -6.89
CA HIS A 114 13.09 7.03 -6.67
C HIS A 114 11.71 6.71 -7.25
N GLU A 115 11.53 5.48 -7.71
CA GLU A 115 10.28 5.02 -8.28
C GLU A 115 9.33 4.48 -7.19
N LEU A 116 9.87 4.14 -6.03
CA LEU A 116 9.14 3.80 -4.82
C LEU A 116 9.88 4.33 -3.57
N VAL A 117 9.13 4.97 -2.69
CA VAL A 117 9.57 5.29 -1.32
C VAL A 117 8.63 4.61 -0.33
N THR A 118 9.19 3.92 0.66
CA THR A 118 8.41 3.20 1.69
C THR A 118 8.82 3.65 3.08
N GLY A 119 7.84 3.70 3.99
CA GLY A 119 8.12 3.83 5.42
C GLY A 119 8.80 2.58 5.97
N VAL A 120 9.65 2.76 6.99
CA VAL A 120 10.08 1.73 7.93
C VAL A 120 9.66 2.17 9.34
N ARG A 121 8.85 1.34 9.99
CA ARG A 121 8.32 1.64 11.33
C ARG A 121 9.44 1.61 12.37
N SER A 122 9.62 2.72 13.08
CA SER A 122 10.49 2.79 14.25
C SER A 122 9.82 2.16 15.50
N ASN A 123 10.59 1.58 16.41
CA ASN A 123 10.15 1.14 17.75
C ASN A 123 8.93 0.19 17.82
N ARG A 124 8.97 -0.94 17.11
CA ARG A 124 7.99 -2.03 17.27
C ARG A 124 8.02 -2.63 18.68
N LYS A 125 7.04 -2.29 19.53
CA LYS A 125 6.72 -3.02 20.77
C LYS A 125 5.76 -4.21 20.50
N ASP A 126 6.12 -5.06 19.54
CA ASP A 126 5.38 -6.29 19.27
C ASP A 126 5.80 -7.43 20.22
N SER A 127 4.85 -8.30 20.60
CA SER A 127 5.08 -9.46 21.48
C SER A 127 6.17 -10.40 20.92
N PHE A 128 6.99 -11.01 21.77
CA PHE A 128 8.15 -11.85 21.40
C PHE A 128 7.87 -12.90 20.29
N VAL A 129 6.67 -13.50 20.29
CA VAL A 129 6.25 -14.52 19.30
C VAL A 129 5.92 -13.91 17.93
N LYS A 130 5.32 -12.71 17.89
CA LYS A 130 5.08 -11.95 16.65
C LYS A 130 6.39 -11.48 16.02
N ASN A 131 7.38 -11.13 16.83
CA ASN A 131 8.71 -10.74 16.36
C ASN A 131 9.46 -11.90 15.68
N MET A 132 9.35 -13.13 16.19
CA MET A 132 10.07 -14.28 15.62
C MET A 132 9.51 -14.71 14.26
N SER A 133 8.18 -14.81 14.12
CA SER A 133 7.54 -15.15 12.84
C SER A 133 7.76 -14.07 11.78
N SER A 134 7.69 -12.79 12.16
CA SER A 134 7.99 -11.67 11.25
C SER A 134 9.45 -11.64 10.83
N LYS A 135 10.39 -11.93 11.73
CA LYS A 135 11.83 -12.05 11.41
C LYS A 135 12.12 -13.19 10.45
N ILE A 136 11.46 -14.34 10.61
CA ILE A 136 11.62 -15.50 9.71
C ILE A 136 11.04 -15.18 8.32
N ALA A 137 9.81 -14.66 8.25
CA ALA A 137 9.19 -14.27 6.99
C ALA A 137 10.02 -13.19 6.26
N ASN A 138 10.49 -12.17 6.98
CA ASN A 138 11.36 -11.13 6.42
C ASN A 138 12.75 -11.66 6.04
N GLY A 139 13.29 -12.63 6.78
CA GLY A 139 14.56 -13.29 6.46
C GLY A 139 14.49 -14.11 5.18
N ILE A 140 13.46 -14.96 5.06
CA ILE A 140 13.16 -15.74 3.84
C ILE A 140 12.99 -14.78 2.66
N ARG A 141 12.11 -13.78 2.80
CA ARG A 141 11.87 -12.76 1.77
C ARG A 141 13.15 -12.04 1.35
N ARG A 142 13.98 -11.59 2.29
CA ARG A 142 15.26 -10.92 2.00
C ARG A 142 16.21 -11.82 1.22
N ALA A 143 16.30 -13.10 1.60
CA ALA A 143 17.11 -14.08 0.88
C ALA A 143 16.63 -14.32 -0.56
N PHE A 144 15.35 -14.10 -0.87
CA PHE A 144 14.82 -14.26 -2.24
C PHE A 144 14.87 -12.97 -3.06
N THR A 145 14.55 -11.83 -2.44
CA THR A 145 14.38 -10.55 -3.13
C THR A 145 15.68 -9.77 -3.27
N HIS A 146 16.59 -9.87 -2.28
CA HIS A 146 17.80 -9.03 -2.19
C HIS A 146 17.51 -7.53 -2.35
N ASP A 147 16.35 -7.08 -1.87
CA ASP A 147 15.84 -5.73 -2.11
C ASP A 147 16.33 -4.67 -1.10
N GLY A 148 17.15 -5.06 -0.12
CA GLY A 148 17.69 -4.13 0.88
C GLY A 148 16.62 -3.52 1.81
N MET A 149 15.41 -4.08 1.85
CA MET A 149 14.28 -3.53 2.60
C MET A 149 14.11 -4.20 3.97
N ASP A 150 14.01 -3.39 5.03
CA ASP A 150 13.90 -3.87 6.42
C ASP A 150 12.47 -4.15 6.87
N ASP A 151 11.49 -3.31 6.46
CA ASP A 151 10.06 -3.50 6.71
C ASP A 151 9.22 -3.30 5.44
N THR A 152 9.00 -4.35 4.67
CA THR A 152 8.14 -4.25 3.47
C THR A 152 6.66 -4.30 3.76
N GLY A 153 6.29 -4.77 4.95
CA GLY A 153 4.91 -4.79 5.43
C GLY A 153 4.48 -3.47 6.09
N CYS A 154 5.24 -2.38 5.94
CA CYS A 154 4.76 -1.05 6.27
C CYS A 154 3.79 -0.61 5.15
N PRO A 155 2.54 -0.26 5.45
CA PRO A 155 1.57 0.11 4.43
C PRO A 155 1.86 1.49 3.83
N LEU A 156 2.53 2.39 4.55
CA LEU A 156 2.85 3.74 4.07
C LEU A 156 3.88 3.71 2.93
N LYS A 157 3.43 3.98 1.70
CA LYS A 157 4.27 3.97 0.49
C LYS A 157 3.82 5.02 -0.51
N ILE A 158 4.77 5.55 -1.29
CA ILE A 158 4.51 6.33 -2.50
C ILE A 158 5.22 5.64 -3.67
N ILE A 159 4.49 5.42 -4.75
CA ILE A 159 4.98 4.78 -5.98
C ILE A 159 4.67 5.71 -7.15
N LYS A 160 5.60 5.85 -8.10
CA LYS A 160 5.25 6.47 -9.39
C LYS A 160 4.16 5.63 -10.08
N THR A 161 3.08 6.27 -10.50
CA THR A 161 1.86 5.57 -10.95
C THR A 161 2.12 4.67 -12.16
N ASP A 162 2.99 5.08 -13.08
CA ASP A 162 3.37 4.28 -14.24
C ASP A 162 4.04 2.95 -13.84
N TYR A 163 4.91 2.96 -12.82
CA TYR A 163 5.49 1.75 -12.24
C TYR A 163 4.45 0.89 -11.53
N ALA A 164 3.55 1.52 -10.77
CA ALA A 164 2.50 0.83 -10.03
C ALA A 164 1.55 0.05 -10.98
N LYS A 165 1.10 0.69 -12.07
CA LYS A 165 0.22 0.09 -13.08
C LYS A 165 0.85 -1.11 -13.81
N ARG A 166 2.18 -1.13 -13.97
CA ARG A 166 2.92 -2.24 -14.61
C ARG A 166 3.11 -3.47 -13.72
N ILE A 167 2.78 -3.41 -12.42
CA ILE A 167 2.97 -4.55 -11.52
C ILE A 167 1.92 -5.65 -11.79
N PRO A 168 2.33 -6.87 -12.20
CA PRO A 168 1.42 -8.01 -12.33
C PRO A 168 1.05 -8.58 -10.95
N MET A 169 0.05 -7.96 -10.31
CA MET A 169 -0.42 -8.31 -8.98
C MET A 169 -1.04 -9.72 -8.90
N PHE A 170 -0.69 -10.44 -7.83
CA PHE A 170 -1.37 -11.66 -7.39
C PHE A 170 -1.66 -11.60 -5.89
N ARG A 171 -2.48 -12.51 -5.37
CA ARG A 171 -2.81 -12.56 -3.93
C ARG A 171 -1.55 -12.72 -3.09
N GLY A 172 -1.23 -11.72 -2.26
CA GLY A 172 -0.02 -11.73 -1.41
C GLY A 172 1.13 -10.86 -1.93
N LEU A 173 1.10 -10.44 -3.21
CA LEU A 173 2.19 -9.68 -3.84
C LEU A 173 2.43 -8.30 -3.18
N HIS A 174 1.47 -7.73 -2.47
CA HIS A 174 1.62 -6.46 -1.73
C HIS A 174 2.87 -6.42 -0.81
N ARG A 175 3.36 -7.58 -0.33
CA ARG A 175 4.58 -7.68 0.50
C ARG A 175 5.89 -7.60 -0.30
N PHE A 176 5.79 -7.69 -1.62
CA PHE A 176 6.90 -7.76 -2.58
C PHE A 176 6.93 -6.54 -3.50
N LEU A 177 6.13 -5.50 -3.24
CA LEU A 177 6.11 -4.27 -4.05
C LEU A 177 7.52 -3.70 -4.31
N PRO A 178 8.42 -3.57 -3.31
CA PRO A 178 9.77 -3.07 -3.59
C PRO A 178 10.56 -3.95 -4.55
N ALA A 179 10.47 -5.27 -4.37
CA ALA A 179 11.11 -6.23 -5.26
C ALA A 179 10.55 -6.15 -6.69
N MET A 180 9.25 -5.88 -6.85
CA MET A 180 8.62 -5.69 -8.17
C MET A 180 9.08 -4.40 -8.86
N ILE A 181 9.33 -3.33 -8.11
CA ILE A 181 9.88 -2.09 -8.66
C ILE A 181 11.31 -2.31 -9.14
N MET A 182 12.12 -3.07 -8.41
CA MET A 182 13.46 -3.44 -8.86
C MET A 182 13.46 -4.30 -10.12
N LEU A 183 12.47 -5.20 -10.30
CA LEU A 183 12.34 -5.95 -11.56
C LEU A 183 12.05 -5.05 -12.77
N GLN A 184 11.49 -3.86 -12.53
CA GLN A 184 11.28 -2.83 -13.54
C GLN A 184 12.47 -1.87 -13.69
N ASN A 185 13.65 -2.21 -13.14
CA ASN A 185 14.84 -1.35 -13.05
C ASN A 185 14.62 -0.02 -12.28
N GLY A 186 13.57 0.05 -11.45
CA GLY A 186 13.28 1.22 -10.64
C GLY A 186 14.14 1.27 -9.37
N ARG A 187 14.39 2.48 -8.88
CA ARG A 187 15.11 2.72 -7.62
C ARG A 187 14.12 2.79 -6.46
N ILE A 188 14.51 2.26 -5.32
CA ILE A 188 13.67 2.17 -4.12
C ILE A 188 14.38 2.80 -2.91
N LYS A 189 13.62 3.43 -2.01
CA LYS A 189 14.14 4.05 -0.77
C LYS A 189 13.27 3.70 0.43
N GLN A 190 13.90 3.45 1.57
CA GLN A 190 13.23 3.41 2.87
C GLN A 190 13.50 4.67 3.67
N VAL A 191 12.47 5.15 4.36
CA VAL A 191 12.53 6.29 5.28
C VAL A 191 11.87 5.94 6.59
N THR A 192 12.44 6.39 7.71
CA THR A 192 11.87 6.11 9.03
C THR A 192 10.59 6.89 9.23
N VAL A 193 9.55 6.21 9.70
CA VAL A 193 8.21 6.78 9.93
C VAL A 193 7.71 6.45 11.33
N GLN A 194 6.71 7.20 11.78
CA GLN A 194 6.08 7.00 13.08
C GLN A 194 5.20 5.74 13.06
N HIS A 195 5.05 5.09 14.22
CA HIS A 195 4.19 3.91 14.35
C HIS A 195 3.30 4.02 15.58
N PHE A 196 1.99 3.92 15.36
CA PHE A 196 0.98 3.96 16.39
C PHE A 196 0.40 2.56 16.66
N PRO A 197 0.02 2.26 17.92
CA PRO A 197 -0.69 1.03 18.23
C PRO A 197 -2.09 1.04 17.59
N ARG A 198 -2.61 -0.14 17.25
CA ARG A 198 -3.98 -0.30 16.75
C ARG A 198 -4.98 0.11 17.83
N LEU A 199 -5.93 0.99 17.50
CA LEU A 199 -6.95 1.49 18.43
C LEU A 199 -8.25 0.66 18.40
N ALA A 200 -8.64 0.10 17.25
CA ALA A 200 -9.87 -0.69 17.08
C ALA A 200 -9.68 -1.91 16.15
N GLY A 201 -10.58 -2.88 16.23
CA GLY A 201 -10.60 -4.10 15.39
C GLY A 201 -9.81 -5.30 15.92
N THR A 202 -10.35 -6.51 15.71
CA THR A 202 -9.71 -7.78 16.08
C THR A 202 -8.73 -8.26 14.99
N ALA A 203 -7.53 -8.72 15.38
CA ALA A 203 -6.55 -9.24 14.43
C ALA A 203 -6.97 -10.64 13.90
N LYS A 204 -7.58 -10.71 12.71
CA LYS A 204 -8.12 -11.94 12.12
C LYS A 204 -7.12 -12.95 11.52
N PHE A 205 -5.81 -12.90 11.87
CA PHE A 205 -4.78 -13.73 11.21
C PHE A 205 -4.11 -14.77 12.14
N GLY A 206 -4.35 -16.07 11.88
CA GLY A 206 -3.75 -17.22 12.57
C GLY A 206 -2.32 -17.59 12.10
N LEU A 207 -1.58 -18.34 12.94
CA LEU A 207 -0.14 -18.65 12.76
C LEU A 207 0.18 -19.50 11.50
N TRP A 208 -0.65 -20.48 11.13
CA TRP A 208 -0.37 -21.39 10.02
C TRP A 208 -0.47 -20.72 8.64
N ASN A 209 -1.41 -19.78 8.49
CA ASN A 209 -1.51 -18.91 7.31
C ASN A 209 -0.33 -17.92 7.19
N ARG A 210 0.49 -17.76 8.24
CA ARG A 210 1.68 -16.88 8.22
C ARG A 210 2.94 -17.55 7.70
N LEU A 211 2.97 -18.86 7.49
CA LEU A 211 4.20 -19.58 7.07
C LEU A 211 4.11 -20.14 5.64
N LEU A 212 3.04 -20.88 5.31
CA LEU A 212 2.95 -21.54 4.00
C LEU A 212 2.63 -20.58 2.85
N GLY A 213 1.74 -19.61 3.07
CA GLY A 213 1.40 -18.58 2.08
C GLY A 213 2.63 -17.79 1.62
N PRO A 214 3.38 -17.14 2.54
CA PRO A 214 4.57 -16.38 2.18
C PRO A 214 5.67 -17.19 1.48
N LEU A 215 5.78 -18.50 1.77
CA LEU A 215 6.71 -19.39 1.07
C LEU A 215 6.31 -19.63 -0.38
N MET A 216 5.02 -19.91 -0.64
CA MET A 216 4.50 -20.03 -2.00
C MET A 216 4.63 -18.73 -2.79
N ASP A 217 4.35 -17.59 -2.14
CA ASP A 217 4.50 -16.26 -2.75
C ASP A 217 5.96 -16.01 -3.17
N CYS A 218 6.95 -16.50 -2.41
CA CYS A 218 8.37 -16.41 -2.78
C CYS A 218 8.70 -17.21 -4.05
N PHE A 219 8.13 -18.41 -4.21
CA PHE A 219 8.32 -19.19 -5.44
C PHE A 219 7.69 -18.50 -6.66
N ALA A 220 6.49 -17.94 -6.49
CA ALA A 220 5.84 -17.15 -7.51
C ALA A 220 6.71 -15.96 -7.92
N TYR A 221 7.25 -15.22 -6.94
CA TYR A 221 8.19 -14.13 -7.19
C TYR A 221 9.46 -14.58 -7.93
N LEU A 222 10.09 -15.69 -7.52
CA LEU A 222 11.29 -16.20 -8.20
C LEU A 222 11.03 -16.58 -9.65
N TRP A 223 9.91 -17.26 -9.90
CA TRP A 223 9.48 -17.60 -11.26
C TRP A 223 9.25 -16.33 -12.09
N MET A 224 8.56 -15.33 -11.51
CA MET A 224 8.33 -14.04 -12.15
C MET A 224 9.64 -13.31 -12.42
N LYS A 225 10.56 -13.22 -11.47
CA LYS A 225 11.88 -12.60 -11.64
C LYS A 225 12.64 -13.18 -12.84
N LYS A 226 12.57 -14.49 -13.06
CA LYS A 226 13.21 -15.16 -14.20
C LYS A 226 12.52 -14.85 -15.55
N LYS A 227 11.24 -14.50 -15.52
CA LYS A 227 10.38 -14.35 -16.71
C LYS A 227 9.89 -12.91 -16.92
N TYR A 228 10.33 -11.96 -16.09
CA TYR A 228 9.89 -10.58 -16.14
C TYR A 228 10.42 -9.92 -17.41
N ILE A 229 9.58 -9.17 -18.10
CA ILE A 229 9.92 -8.51 -19.37
C ILE A 229 9.74 -7.01 -19.17
N ASN A 230 10.83 -6.28 -19.41
CA ASN A 230 10.79 -4.82 -19.57
C ASN A 230 10.87 -4.52 -21.07
N TYR A 231 10.16 -3.47 -21.50
CA TYR A 231 10.22 -2.98 -22.86
C TYR A 231 10.17 -1.45 -22.84
N GLU A 232 10.75 -0.85 -23.87
CA GLU A 232 10.69 0.59 -24.12
C GLU A 232 10.15 0.79 -25.54
N VAL A 233 9.24 1.75 -25.68
CA VAL A 233 8.67 2.10 -26.99
C VAL A 233 9.45 3.28 -27.53
N GLU A 234 10.27 3.05 -28.57
CA GLU A 234 11.07 4.11 -29.19
C GLU A 234 10.17 5.10 -29.96
N LYS A 235 9.13 4.60 -30.66
CA LYS A 235 8.21 5.41 -31.46
C LYS A 235 6.79 4.85 -31.39
N SER A 236 5.81 5.73 -31.24
CA SER A 236 4.37 5.44 -31.31
C SER A 236 3.74 6.29 -32.40
N SER A 237 2.84 5.70 -33.19
CA SER A 237 1.99 6.45 -34.14
C SER A 237 0.68 6.94 -33.51
N LYS A 238 0.37 6.47 -32.30
CA LYS A 238 -0.66 7.04 -31.43
C LYS A 238 -0.06 8.22 -30.67
#